data_AF-A0AAJ2QYC8-F1
#
_entry.id   AF-A0AAJ2QYC8-F1
#
_cell.length_a   1.000
_cell.length_b   1.000
_cell.length_c   1.000
_cell.angle_alpha   90.00
_cell.angle_beta   90.00
_cell.angle_gamma   90.00
#
_symmetry.space_group_name_H-M   'P 1'
#
loop_
_entity.id
_entity.type
_entity.pdbx_description
1 polymer ?
#
loop_
_entity_poly.entity_id
_entity_poly.type
_entity_poly.pdbx_seq_one_letter_code
_entity_poly.pdbx_strand_id
1 'polypeptide(L)'
;MIHLYLLAAAARTAVVNINAHAWKPNVLALAQAAGWRLGMMLEVNVAAGVNVCNLVFTGLPHDIATLTNRGDIGGERNSGTGLKTDVRIRVNNLNRIFGGGGGGGSGGGASGSYSTARLFGYGGAPGDGAGFYQAGSSFVLGTAQSGGWGGYEAYSGALFGGDSMPWVSGGGGGNGGALGQSGTYGAPGSYGGSIWSPAADNGWEGGRAGYAVEGNALITWIAQGAITGPRI
;
A
#
# COMPACT_ATOMS: atom_id res chain seq x y z
N MET A 1 12.52 19.41 59.36
CA MET A 1 12.67 19.91 57.98
C MET A 1 13.25 18.80 57.12
N ILE A 2 12.40 18.14 56.33
CA ILE A 2 12.85 17.17 55.33
C ILE A 2 13.28 17.97 54.11
N HIS A 3 14.59 17.94 53.82
CA HIS A 3 15.14 18.57 52.62
C HIS A 3 14.82 17.67 51.42
N LEU A 4 13.85 18.07 50.61
CA LEU A 4 13.56 17.44 49.33
C LEU A 4 14.65 17.87 48.34
N TYR A 5 15.67 17.04 48.15
CA TYR A 5 16.69 17.25 47.12
C TYR A 5 16.07 16.96 45.75
N LEU A 6 15.63 18.02 45.06
CA LEU A 6 15.20 17.95 43.67
C LEU A 6 16.44 17.84 42.76
N LEU A 7 16.96 16.64 42.58
CA LEU A 7 17.90 16.33 41.50
C LEU A 7 17.11 16.25 40.19
N ALA A 8 16.85 17.40 39.58
CA ALA A 8 16.41 17.46 38.18
C ALA A 8 17.61 17.12 37.28
N ALA A 9 17.94 15.83 37.18
CA ALA A 9 18.77 15.36 36.09
C ALA A 9 17.97 15.54 34.79
N ALA A 10 18.34 16.51 33.96
CA ALA A 10 17.77 16.64 32.63
C ALA A 10 17.92 15.29 31.92
N ALA A 11 16.81 14.65 31.56
CA ALA A 11 16.84 13.38 30.85
C ALA A 11 17.64 13.59 29.56
N ARG A 12 18.80 12.92 29.44
CA ARG A 12 19.64 13.01 28.25
C ARG A 12 18.80 12.55 27.06
N THR A 13 18.82 13.30 25.98
CA THR A 13 18.05 13.01 24.77
C THR A 13 18.98 12.52 23.67
N ALA A 14 18.62 11.40 23.02
CA ALA A 14 19.25 10.97 21.78
C ALA A 14 18.44 11.49 20.59
N VAL A 15 19.12 11.81 19.49
CA VAL A 15 18.50 12.35 18.28
C VAL A 15 18.82 11.43 17.10
N VAL A 16 17.77 10.95 16.43
CA VAL A 16 17.83 10.21 15.18
C VAL A 16 17.36 11.12 14.05
N ASN A 17 18.24 11.43 13.11
CA ASN A 17 17.90 12.24 11.93
C ASN A 17 17.87 11.34 10.68
N ILE A 18 16.70 11.23 10.06
CA ILE A 18 16.49 10.54 8.79
C ILE A 18 16.57 11.59 7.68
N ASN A 19 17.77 11.77 7.15
CA ASN A 19 18.10 12.81 6.15
C ASN A 19 18.20 12.29 4.72
N ALA A 20 18.00 10.98 4.52
CA ALA A 20 18.02 10.34 3.22
C ALA A 20 16.82 9.40 3.11
N HIS A 21 16.43 9.12 1.87
CA HIS A 21 15.40 8.14 1.54
C HIS A 21 15.65 6.81 2.25
N ALA A 22 14.64 6.33 2.96
CA ALA A 22 14.78 5.14 3.80
C ALA A 22 13.68 4.12 3.49
N TRP A 23 14.09 2.88 3.26
CA TRP A 23 13.18 1.74 3.10
C TRP A 23 13.15 0.93 4.39
N LYS A 24 12.01 0.91 5.09
CA LYS A 24 11.78 0.14 6.31
C LYS A 24 12.84 0.40 7.41
N PRO A 25 13.13 1.67 7.77
CA PRO A 25 14.12 1.96 8.80
C PRO A 25 13.67 1.43 10.17
N ASN A 26 14.57 0.75 10.88
CA ASN A 26 14.34 0.32 12.26
C ASN A 26 14.75 1.44 13.23
N VAL A 27 13.76 2.09 13.84
CA VAL A 27 14.00 3.23 14.75
C VAL A 27 14.83 2.83 15.97
N LEU A 28 14.63 1.65 16.55
CA LEU A 28 15.41 1.19 17.70
C LEU A 28 16.89 1.03 17.34
N ALA A 29 17.19 0.39 16.21
CA ALA A 29 18.57 0.23 15.74
C ALA A 29 19.23 1.58 15.46
N LEU A 30 18.51 2.50 14.82
CA LEU A 30 18.99 3.87 14.57
C LEU A 30 19.22 4.64 15.88
N ALA A 31 18.34 4.49 16.86
CA ALA A 31 18.48 5.12 18.17
C ALA A 31 19.70 4.58 18.92
N GLN A 32 19.90 3.26 18.94
CA GLN A 32 21.07 2.62 19.55
C GLN A 32 22.37 3.08 18.89
N ALA A 33 22.39 3.18 17.55
CA ALA A 33 23.53 3.72 16.81
C ALA A 33 23.80 5.20 17.13
N ALA A 34 22.75 5.99 17.39
CA ALA A 34 22.83 7.37 17.87
C ALA A 34 23.20 7.47 19.37
N GLY A 35 23.48 6.35 20.05
CA GLY A 35 23.90 6.30 21.45
C GLY A 35 22.76 6.33 22.45
N TRP A 36 21.51 6.09 22.03
CA TRP A 36 20.37 5.97 22.94
C TRP A 36 20.56 4.78 23.90
N ARG A 37 20.17 4.99 25.16
CA ARG A 37 20.20 3.98 26.24
C ARG A 37 18.93 4.09 27.07
N LEU A 38 18.62 3.04 27.83
CA LEU A 38 17.50 3.04 28.77
C LEU A 38 17.58 4.25 29.73
N GLY A 39 16.45 4.93 29.91
CA GLY A 39 16.34 6.17 30.70
C GLY A 39 16.52 7.46 29.90
N MET A 40 16.89 7.39 28.62
CA MET A 40 17.01 8.55 27.73
C MET A 40 15.73 8.81 26.94
N MET A 41 15.45 10.09 26.67
CA MET A 41 14.43 10.48 25.68
C MET A 41 14.96 10.28 24.26
N LEU A 42 14.06 10.10 23.31
CA LEU A 42 14.38 9.92 21.89
C LEU A 42 13.61 10.92 21.03
N GLU A 43 14.35 11.71 20.26
CA GLU A 43 13.81 12.53 19.19
C GLU A 43 14.12 11.89 17.83
N VAL A 44 13.09 11.68 17.02
CA VAL A 44 13.21 11.17 15.66
C VAL A 44 12.77 12.27 14.70
N ASN A 45 13.65 12.71 13.81
CA ASN A 45 13.39 13.76 12.85
C ASN A 45 13.47 13.20 11.44
N VAL A 46 12.39 13.37 10.66
CA VAL A 46 12.41 13.13 9.22
C VAL A 46 12.55 14.46 8.51
N ALA A 47 13.58 14.61 7.67
CA ALA A 47 13.85 15.84 6.96
C ALA A 47 12.84 16.10 5.82
N ALA A 48 12.70 17.38 5.43
CA ALA A 48 11.87 17.75 4.29
C ALA A 48 12.43 17.17 2.98
N GLY A 49 11.55 16.75 2.08
CA GLY A 49 11.92 16.08 0.82
C GLY A 49 12.39 14.62 1.00
N VAL A 50 12.43 14.10 2.23
CA VAL A 50 12.76 12.70 2.48
C VAL A 50 11.51 11.84 2.46
N ASN A 51 11.50 10.88 1.56
CA ASN A 51 10.55 9.78 1.57
C ASN A 51 11.02 8.70 2.56
N VAL A 52 10.10 8.10 3.32
CA VAL A 52 10.33 6.98 4.23
C VAL A 52 9.24 5.92 4.04
N CYS A 53 9.64 4.72 3.62
CA CYS A 53 8.73 3.58 3.49
C CYS A 53 8.60 2.85 4.82
N ASN A 54 7.38 2.65 5.30
CA ASN A 54 7.04 1.87 6.50
C ASN A 54 7.92 2.18 7.71
N LEU A 55 7.71 3.34 8.33
CA LEU A 55 8.41 3.72 9.56
C LEU A 55 7.84 2.94 10.75
N VAL A 56 8.68 2.25 11.51
CA VAL A 56 8.25 1.40 12.63
C VAL A 56 8.89 1.83 13.95
N PHE A 57 8.05 2.13 14.93
CA PHE A 57 8.44 2.30 16.34
C PHE A 57 8.08 1.02 17.10
N THR A 58 9.09 0.18 17.37
CA THR A 58 8.94 -1.07 18.12
C THR A 58 10.11 -1.31 19.06
N GLY A 59 9.86 -2.03 20.15
CA GLY A 59 10.89 -2.41 21.13
C GLY A 59 11.45 -1.25 21.96
N LEU A 60 10.78 -0.09 21.95
CA LEU A 60 11.12 1.07 22.78
C LEU A 60 10.22 1.09 24.03
N PRO A 61 10.65 1.67 25.16
CA PRO A 61 9.74 1.97 26.25
C PRO A 61 8.64 2.96 25.83
N HIS A 62 7.46 2.90 26.45
CA HIS A 62 6.39 3.87 26.23
C HIS A 62 6.81 5.29 26.63
N ASP A 63 6.27 6.28 25.91
CA ASP A 63 6.32 7.71 26.21
C ASP A 63 7.70 8.38 26.12
N ILE A 64 8.72 7.66 25.64
CA ILE A 64 10.10 8.18 25.50
C ILE A 64 10.39 8.79 24.13
N ALA A 65 9.59 8.50 23.11
CA ALA A 65 9.86 8.89 21.74
C ALA A 65 8.93 10.00 21.23
N THR A 66 9.54 11.00 20.57
CA THR A 66 8.84 12.03 19.81
C THR A 66 9.29 12.00 18.35
N LEU A 67 8.37 11.80 17.42
CA LEU A 67 8.58 11.90 15.98
C LEU A 67 8.22 13.30 15.50
N THR A 68 9.14 13.99 14.84
CA THR A 68 8.85 15.17 14.03
C THR A 68 9.00 14.82 12.56
N ASN A 69 7.88 14.73 11.84
CA ASN A 69 7.87 14.42 10.42
C ASN A 69 7.77 15.69 9.58
N ARG A 70 8.79 15.98 8.75
CA ARG A 70 8.74 17.01 7.69
C ARG A 70 8.78 16.42 6.27
N GLY A 71 8.92 15.09 6.16
CA GLY A 71 9.00 14.36 4.90
C GLY A 71 7.73 13.57 4.60
N ASP A 72 7.82 12.62 3.68
CA ASP A 72 6.73 11.73 3.30
C ASP A 72 6.93 10.37 3.97
N ILE A 73 6.03 10.00 4.89
CA ILE A 73 6.01 8.65 5.47
C ILE A 73 4.89 7.87 4.80
N GLY A 74 5.19 6.70 4.24
CA GLY A 74 4.27 6.06 3.31
C GLY A 74 4.37 4.54 3.28
N GLY A 75 3.25 3.91 2.92
CA GLY A 75 3.19 2.48 2.63
C GLY A 75 3.78 2.11 1.27
N GLU A 76 3.98 0.82 1.09
CA GLU A 76 4.48 0.22 -0.15
C GLU A 76 3.47 0.31 -1.30
N ARG A 77 3.93 0.08 -2.52
CA ARG A 77 3.02 -0.13 -3.64
C ARG A 77 2.20 -1.40 -3.41
N ASN A 78 0.93 -1.39 -3.81
CA ASN A 78 -0.01 -2.51 -3.68
C ASN A 78 -0.41 -2.89 -2.23
N SER A 79 0.14 -2.27 -1.17
CA SER A 79 -0.19 -2.57 0.24
C SER A 79 0.55 -1.65 1.24
N GLY A 80 0.69 -2.03 2.51
CA GLY A 80 1.74 -1.50 3.37
C GLY A 80 1.35 -0.28 4.22
N THR A 81 1.85 -0.29 5.45
CA THR A 81 1.54 0.73 6.45
C THR A 81 2.57 1.86 6.41
N GLY A 82 2.12 3.12 6.43
CA GLY A 82 3.01 4.28 6.50
C GLY A 82 3.76 4.36 7.82
N LEU A 83 3.04 4.59 8.92
CA LEU A 83 3.59 4.63 10.27
C LEU A 83 3.00 3.50 11.12
N LYS A 84 3.86 2.65 11.68
CA LYS A 84 3.46 1.62 12.64
C LYS A 84 4.10 1.89 14.00
N THR A 85 3.31 1.72 15.06
CA THR A 85 3.84 1.71 16.42
C THR A 85 3.13 0.70 17.31
N ASP A 86 3.88 0.02 18.16
CA ASP A 86 3.36 -0.81 19.26
C ASP A 86 3.60 -0.17 20.64
N VAL A 87 4.14 1.05 20.65
CA VAL A 87 4.52 1.80 21.85
C VAL A 87 3.88 3.18 21.84
N ARG A 88 3.79 3.82 23.01
CA ARG A 88 3.20 5.15 23.10
C ARG A 88 4.24 6.18 22.66
N ILE A 89 3.91 6.97 21.66
CA ILE A 89 4.80 7.99 21.09
C ILE A 89 4.07 9.31 20.89
N ARG A 90 4.82 10.40 20.82
CA ARG A 90 4.32 11.70 20.40
C ARG A 90 4.65 11.94 18.93
N VAL A 91 3.71 12.44 18.15
CA VAL A 91 3.93 12.70 16.71
C VAL A 91 3.56 14.13 16.35
N ASN A 92 4.54 14.85 15.84
CA ASN A 92 4.39 16.16 15.20
C ASN A 92 4.52 15.97 13.68
N ASN A 93 3.40 15.68 13.01
CA ASN A 93 3.37 15.51 11.57
C ASN A 93 3.15 16.86 10.87
N LEU A 94 4.21 17.38 10.26
CA LEU A 94 4.25 18.67 9.56
C LEU A 94 4.16 18.52 8.03
N ASN A 95 3.99 17.29 7.53
CA ASN A 95 3.75 17.01 6.11
C ASN A 95 2.71 15.89 5.98
N ARG A 96 3.03 14.75 5.35
CA ARG A 96 2.06 13.68 5.11
C ARG A 96 2.49 12.30 5.59
N ILE A 97 1.49 11.54 6.02
CA ILE A 97 1.56 10.09 6.31
C ILE A 97 0.49 9.39 5.48
N PHE A 98 0.82 8.32 4.75
CA PHE A 98 -0.15 7.62 3.93
C PHE A 98 0.04 6.10 3.93
N GLY A 99 -1.06 5.38 3.74
CA GLY A 99 -1.01 3.95 3.42
C GLY A 99 -0.78 3.72 1.94
N GLY A 100 -0.23 2.59 1.55
CA GLY A 100 -0.18 2.23 0.13
C GLY A 100 -1.58 1.94 -0.43
N GLY A 101 -1.74 2.16 -1.72
CA GLY A 101 -2.94 1.76 -2.44
C GLY A 101 -2.92 0.26 -2.71
N GLY A 102 -4.08 -0.39 -2.62
CA GLY A 102 -4.21 -1.81 -2.95
C GLY A 102 -4.08 -2.08 -4.46
N GLY A 103 -3.51 -3.22 -4.84
CA GLY A 103 -3.49 -3.66 -6.25
C GLY A 103 -4.91 -3.90 -6.77
N GLY A 104 -5.13 -3.73 -8.07
CA GLY A 104 -6.39 -4.10 -8.72
C GLY A 104 -6.60 -5.62 -8.72
N GLY A 105 -7.82 -6.06 -8.95
CA GLY A 105 -8.14 -7.48 -9.14
C GLY A 105 -7.94 -7.94 -10.59
N SER A 106 -7.54 -9.18 -10.81
CA SER A 106 -7.43 -9.74 -12.17
C SER A 106 -8.81 -9.89 -12.82
N GLY A 107 -8.89 -9.68 -14.14
CA GLY A 107 -10.10 -9.96 -14.91
C GLY A 107 -10.41 -11.47 -14.99
N GLY A 108 -11.68 -11.82 -15.15
CA GLY A 108 -12.14 -13.20 -15.35
C GLY A 108 -11.90 -13.67 -16.79
N GLY A 109 -11.60 -14.95 -16.96
CA GLY A 109 -11.49 -15.59 -18.27
C GLY A 109 -12.86 -15.94 -18.87
N ALA A 110 -12.88 -16.20 -20.17
CA ALA A 110 -14.01 -16.81 -20.85
C ALA A 110 -13.52 -17.85 -21.84
N SER A 111 -14.30 -18.91 -22.03
CA SER A 111 -14.01 -19.91 -23.05
C SER A 111 -15.28 -20.56 -23.57
N GLY A 112 -15.16 -21.22 -24.71
CA GLY A 112 -16.21 -22.06 -25.25
C GLY A 112 -15.73 -22.71 -26.54
N SER A 113 -16.62 -23.42 -27.19
CA SER A 113 -16.34 -24.03 -28.48
C SER A 113 -17.42 -23.70 -29.50
N TYR A 114 -17.08 -23.86 -30.77
CA TYR A 114 -18.04 -23.87 -31.85
C TYR A 114 -17.54 -24.80 -32.94
N SER A 115 -18.35 -25.80 -33.32
CA SER A 115 -17.88 -26.88 -34.18
C SER A 115 -16.60 -27.52 -33.59
N THR A 116 -15.51 -27.57 -34.35
CA THR A 116 -14.20 -28.07 -33.91
C THR A 116 -13.30 -27.00 -33.30
N ALA A 117 -13.69 -25.72 -33.34
CA ALA A 117 -12.88 -24.63 -32.81
C ALA A 117 -13.12 -24.41 -31.32
N ARG A 118 -12.06 -24.03 -30.61
CA ARG A 118 -12.10 -23.61 -29.21
C ARG A 118 -11.67 -22.16 -29.12
N LEU A 119 -12.44 -21.35 -28.41
CA LEU A 119 -12.21 -19.92 -28.24
C LEU A 119 -11.81 -19.63 -26.79
N PHE A 120 -10.91 -18.67 -26.60
CA PHE A 120 -10.42 -18.22 -25.31
C PHE A 120 -10.31 -16.70 -25.21
N GLY A 121 -10.96 -16.14 -24.19
CA GLY A 121 -10.79 -14.75 -23.77
C GLY A 121 -10.04 -14.72 -22.44
N TYR A 122 -8.76 -14.36 -22.45
CA TYR A 122 -7.97 -14.26 -21.21
C TYR A 122 -8.36 -13.04 -20.38
N GLY A 123 -8.45 -13.20 -19.07
CA GLY A 123 -8.67 -12.08 -18.17
C GLY A 123 -7.55 -11.04 -18.22
N GLY A 124 -7.90 -9.76 -18.08
CA GLY A 124 -6.95 -8.66 -18.05
C GLY A 124 -6.09 -8.65 -16.78
N ALA A 125 -4.84 -8.23 -16.91
CA ALA A 125 -3.94 -8.09 -15.78
C ALA A 125 -4.41 -6.99 -14.81
N PRO A 126 -4.21 -7.15 -13.49
CA PRO A 126 -4.58 -6.13 -12.51
C PRO A 126 -3.72 -4.86 -12.66
N GLY A 127 -4.30 -3.72 -12.32
CA GLY A 127 -3.58 -2.45 -12.20
C GLY A 127 -2.81 -2.37 -10.88
N ASP A 128 -1.71 -1.64 -10.86
CA ASP A 128 -0.95 -1.44 -9.63
C ASP A 128 -1.52 -0.30 -8.78
N GLY A 129 -1.62 -0.49 -7.46
CA GLY A 129 -1.91 0.55 -6.50
C GLY A 129 -0.77 1.58 -6.37
N ALA A 130 -1.09 2.74 -5.80
CA ALA A 130 -0.13 3.78 -5.48
C ALA A 130 0.74 3.40 -4.27
N GLY A 131 1.90 4.04 -4.10
CA GLY A 131 2.75 3.82 -2.92
C GLY A 131 4.22 3.79 -3.28
N PHE A 132 5.06 3.57 -2.27
CA PHE A 132 6.49 3.54 -2.48
C PHE A 132 6.95 2.20 -3.08
N TYR A 133 7.88 2.24 -4.03
CA TYR A 133 8.53 1.06 -4.58
C TYR A 133 9.99 1.34 -4.92
N GLN A 134 10.78 0.27 -4.98
CA GLN A 134 12.15 0.34 -5.47
C GLN A 134 12.14 0.28 -7.00
N ALA A 135 12.75 1.28 -7.62
CA ALA A 135 12.98 1.34 -9.06
C ALA A 135 14.49 1.25 -9.30
N GLY A 136 15.01 0.03 -9.44
CA GLY A 136 16.44 -0.22 -9.45
C GLY A 136 17.09 0.17 -8.12
N SER A 137 18.07 1.07 -8.15
CA SER A 137 18.69 1.64 -6.95
C SER A 137 17.95 2.86 -6.37
N SER A 138 16.83 3.28 -6.99
CA SER A 138 16.07 4.46 -6.60
C SER A 138 14.83 4.12 -5.77
N PHE A 139 14.43 5.09 -4.95
CA PHE A 139 13.23 5.02 -4.13
C PHE A 139 12.20 6.04 -4.61
N VAL A 140 11.04 5.57 -5.09
CA VAL A 140 10.09 6.41 -5.82
C VAL A 140 8.67 6.21 -5.30
N LEU A 141 7.89 7.29 -5.32
CA LEU A 141 6.45 7.25 -5.09
C LEU A 141 5.72 6.99 -6.41
N GLY A 142 5.06 5.84 -6.52
CA GLY A 142 4.22 5.48 -7.66
C GLY A 142 2.79 5.97 -7.50
N THR A 143 2.19 6.37 -8.62
CA THR A 143 0.75 6.60 -8.72
C THR A 143 0.02 5.28 -9.00
N ALA A 144 -1.28 5.28 -8.73
CA ALA A 144 -2.15 4.17 -9.13
C ALA A 144 -2.16 4.01 -10.65
N GLN A 145 -2.29 2.77 -11.12
CA GLN A 145 -2.34 2.40 -12.52
C GLN A 145 -3.60 1.61 -12.81
N SER A 146 -4.11 1.78 -14.04
CA SER A 146 -5.26 1.02 -14.52
C SER A 146 -4.90 -0.43 -14.81
N GLY A 147 -5.91 -1.30 -14.67
CA GLY A 147 -5.79 -2.68 -15.12
C GLY A 147 -5.75 -2.79 -16.65
N GLY A 148 -5.20 -3.90 -17.12
CA GLY A 148 -5.16 -4.23 -18.54
C GLY A 148 -6.51 -4.72 -19.05
N TRP A 149 -6.75 -4.55 -20.34
CA TRP A 149 -7.90 -5.14 -21.00
C TRP A 149 -7.79 -6.67 -21.07
N GLY A 150 -8.92 -7.36 -21.05
CA GLY A 150 -8.99 -8.79 -21.34
C GLY A 150 -8.80 -9.07 -22.83
N GLY A 151 -8.44 -10.31 -23.16
CA GLY A 151 -8.36 -10.80 -24.53
C GLY A 151 -9.75 -11.04 -25.12
N TYR A 152 -9.86 -10.90 -26.43
CA TYR A 152 -11.08 -11.16 -27.19
C TYR A 152 -10.78 -12.15 -28.31
N GLU A 153 -11.67 -13.11 -28.50
CA GLU A 153 -11.61 -14.05 -29.61
C GLU A 153 -13.02 -14.27 -30.18
N ALA A 154 -13.13 -14.24 -31.51
CA ALA A 154 -14.35 -14.54 -32.22
C ALA A 154 -14.09 -15.59 -33.30
N TYR A 155 -15.05 -16.48 -33.48
CA TYR A 155 -14.98 -17.48 -34.54
C TYR A 155 -15.06 -16.80 -35.91
N SER A 156 -14.11 -17.09 -36.78
CA SER A 156 -13.97 -16.49 -38.11
C SER A 156 -14.31 -17.43 -39.26
N GLY A 157 -14.74 -18.66 -38.97
CA GLY A 157 -15.11 -19.66 -39.97
C GLY A 157 -16.57 -19.58 -40.43
N ALA A 158 -16.97 -20.54 -41.25
CA ALA A 158 -18.35 -20.65 -41.73
C ALA A 158 -19.30 -21.03 -40.58
N LEU A 159 -20.44 -20.33 -40.50
CA LEU A 159 -21.49 -20.59 -39.52
C LEU A 159 -22.54 -21.53 -40.10
N PHE A 160 -23.14 -22.36 -39.25
CA PHE A 160 -24.34 -23.10 -39.60
C PHE A 160 -25.52 -22.13 -39.80
N GLY A 161 -26.49 -22.52 -40.64
CA GLY A 161 -27.65 -21.68 -40.95
C GLY A 161 -28.44 -21.32 -39.71
N GLY A 162 -28.61 -20.03 -39.44
CA GLY A 162 -29.32 -19.51 -38.26
C GLY A 162 -28.42 -19.20 -37.07
N ASP A 163 -27.13 -19.56 -37.12
CA ASP A 163 -26.19 -19.22 -36.06
C ASP A 163 -25.68 -17.78 -36.16
N SER A 164 -25.38 -17.22 -34.99
CA SER A 164 -24.71 -15.93 -34.84
C SER A 164 -23.26 -16.14 -34.44
N MET A 165 -22.37 -15.25 -34.89
CA MET A 165 -20.92 -15.36 -34.69
C MET A 165 -20.57 -15.57 -33.21
N PRO A 166 -20.05 -16.77 -32.84
CA PRO A 166 -19.62 -17.04 -31.47
C PRO A 166 -18.40 -16.21 -31.11
N TRP A 167 -18.39 -15.64 -29.91
CA TRP A 167 -17.27 -14.90 -29.37
C TRP A 167 -17.13 -15.09 -27.87
N VAL A 168 -15.91 -14.89 -27.38
CA VAL A 168 -15.55 -14.85 -25.97
C VAL A 168 -14.68 -13.64 -25.71
N SER A 169 -14.87 -13.02 -24.55
CA SER A 169 -14.07 -11.90 -24.08
C SER A 169 -13.70 -12.12 -22.63
N GLY A 170 -12.41 -12.04 -22.31
CA GLY A 170 -11.99 -11.88 -20.94
C GLY A 170 -12.44 -10.52 -20.40
N GLY A 171 -12.69 -10.45 -19.10
CA GLY A 171 -12.97 -9.19 -18.42
C GLY A 171 -11.70 -8.36 -18.26
N GLY A 172 -11.82 -7.03 -18.22
CA GLY A 172 -10.72 -6.14 -17.88
C GLY A 172 -10.26 -6.31 -16.44
N GLY A 173 -8.95 -6.13 -16.19
CA GLY A 173 -8.42 -6.05 -14.84
C GLY A 173 -8.89 -4.79 -14.12
N GLY A 174 -9.04 -4.88 -12.80
CA GLY A 174 -9.38 -3.74 -11.96
C GLY A 174 -8.22 -2.74 -11.88
N ASN A 175 -8.56 -1.47 -11.67
CA ASN A 175 -7.59 -0.41 -11.37
C ASN A 175 -6.99 -0.59 -9.98
N GLY A 176 -5.72 -0.22 -9.84
CA GLY A 176 -5.10 -0.06 -8.53
C GLY A 176 -5.69 1.12 -7.75
N GLY A 177 -5.64 1.03 -6.43
CA GLY A 177 -6.10 2.08 -5.52
C GLY A 177 -5.12 3.25 -5.44
N ALA A 178 -5.65 4.46 -5.25
CA ALA A 178 -4.84 5.61 -4.82
C ALA A 178 -4.23 5.39 -3.42
N LEU A 179 -3.40 6.32 -2.94
CA LEU A 179 -2.82 6.23 -1.61
C LEU A 179 -3.93 6.04 -0.55
N GLY A 180 -3.78 5.02 0.28
CA GLY A 180 -4.75 4.68 1.32
C GLY A 180 -6.11 4.20 0.82
N GLN A 181 -6.24 3.80 -0.45
CA GLN A 181 -7.47 3.28 -1.05
C GLN A 181 -7.29 1.85 -1.54
N SER A 182 -8.37 1.05 -1.51
CA SER A 182 -8.37 -0.31 -2.07
C SER A 182 -8.32 -0.26 -3.60
N GLY A 183 -7.79 -1.32 -4.20
CA GLY A 183 -7.95 -1.56 -5.63
C GLY A 183 -9.38 -1.96 -5.97
N THR A 184 -9.76 -1.81 -7.24
CA THR A 184 -11.10 -2.19 -7.71
C THR A 184 -11.13 -3.65 -8.16
N TYR A 185 -12.32 -4.24 -8.16
CA TYR A 185 -12.58 -5.58 -8.67
C TYR A 185 -12.27 -5.71 -10.17
N GLY A 186 -11.78 -6.86 -10.62
CA GLY A 186 -11.65 -7.18 -12.04
C GLY A 186 -13.01 -7.53 -12.66
N ALA A 187 -13.25 -7.15 -13.92
CA ALA A 187 -14.51 -7.49 -14.59
C ALA A 187 -14.60 -9.01 -14.86
N PRO A 188 -15.81 -9.58 -14.89
CA PRO A 188 -16.01 -10.98 -15.29
C PRO A 188 -15.73 -11.16 -16.79
N GLY A 189 -15.42 -12.39 -17.18
CA GLY A 189 -15.46 -12.80 -18.59
C GLY A 189 -16.88 -12.75 -19.14
N SER A 190 -17.00 -12.71 -20.47
CA SER A 190 -18.28 -12.75 -21.18
C SER A 190 -18.17 -13.52 -22.48
N TYR A 191 -19.31 -13.97 -22.99
CA TYR A 191 -19.41 -14.66 -24.26
C TYR A 191 -20.73 -14.30 -24.93
N GLY A 192 -20.83 -14.58 -26.22
CA GLY A 192 -22.06 -14.40 -26.97
C GLY A 192 -22.06 -15.15 -28.30
N GLY A 193 -23.16 -15.00 -29.03
CA GLY A 193 -23.40 -15.75 -30.26
C GLY A 193 -23.83 -17.20 -30.01
N SER A 194 -23.80 -18.02 -31.06
CA SER A 194 -24.15 -19.45 -31.01
C SER A 194 -23.02 -20.31 -30.43
N ILE A 195 -22.55 -19.98 -29.23
CA ILE A 195 -21.42 -20.67 -28.58
C ILE A 195 -21.85 -21.99 -27.91
N TRP A 196 -21.00 -23.00 -27.97
CA TRP A 196 -21.19 -24.30 -27.32
C TRP A 196 -20.33 -24.38 -26.05
N SER A 197 -20.87 -25.04 -25.01
CA SER A 197 -20.21 -25.23 -23.72
C SER A 197 -19.52 -23.97 -23.16
N PRO A 198 -20.22 -22.83 -23.09
CA PRO A 198 -19.60 -21.60 -22.65
C PRO A 198 -19.26 -21.64 -21.16
N ALA A 199 -18.13 -21.04 -20.82
CA ALA A 199 -17.70 -20.78 -19.46
C ALA A 199 -17.21 -19.33 -19.35
N ALA A 200 -17.59 -18.66 -18.28
CA ALA A 200 -17.08 -17.35 -17.91
C ALA A 200 -16.76 -17.35 -16.43
N ASP A 201 -15.55 -16.92 -16.10
CA ASP A 201 -15.09 -16.77 -14.74
C ASP A 201 -15.41 -15.37 -14.24
N ASN A 202 -15.68 -15.25 -12.94
CA ASN A 202 -15.66 -13.95 -12.29
C ASN A 202 -14.24 -13.36 -12.32
N GLY A 203 -14.16 -12.04 -12.31
CA GLY A 203 -12.91 -11.38 -11.94
C GLY A 203 -12.61 -11.56 -10.45
N TRP A 204 -11.47 -11.04 -10.03
CA TRP A 204 -11.00 -11.17 -8.66
C TRP A 204 -11.10 -9.85 -7.90
N GLU A 205 -11.15 -9.93 -6.57
CA GLU A 205 -11.12 -8.74 -5.72
C GLU A 205 -9.76 -8.05 -5.79
N GLY A 206 -9.79 -6.71 -5.76
CA GLY A 206 -8.57 -5.93 -5.56
C GLY A 206 -8.03 -6.07 -4.15
N GLY A 207 -6.74 -5.79 -3.99
CA GLY A 207 -6.09 -5.69 -2.70
C GLY A 207 -6.67 -4.56 -1.84
N ARG A 208 -6.65 -4.77 -0.53
CA ARG A 208 -7.01 -3.75 0.45
C ARG A 208 -5.97 -2.62 0.48
N ALA A 209 -6.43 -1.43 0.88
CA ALA A 209 -5.52 -0.34 1.21
C ALA A 209 -4.58 -0.74 2.34
N GLY A 210 -3.35 -0.25 2.28
CA GLY A 210 -2.47 -0.19 3.44
C GLY A 210 -2.94 0.89 4.44
N TYR A 211 -2.57 0.74 5.71
CA TYR A 211 -2.90 1.72 6.74
C TYR A 211 -1.99 2.95 6.63
N ALA A 212 -2.54 4.15 6.82
CA ALA A 212 -1.68 5.30 7.04
C ALA A 212 -0.97 5.19 8.39
N VAL A 213 -1.72 4.75 9.41
CA VAL A 213 -1.23 4.56 10.76
C VAL A 213 -1.76 3.26 11.35
N GLU A 214 -0.88 2.43 11.87
CA GLU A 214 -1.20 1.27 12.70
C GLU A 214 -0.68 1.50 14.12
N GLY A 215 -1.56 1.39 15.11
CA GLY A 215 -1.30 1.77 16.49
C GLY A 215 -1.69 3.21 16.80
N ASN A 216 -2.68 3.78 16.09
CA ASN A 216 -3.10 5.17 16.25
C ASN A 216 -3.55 5.50 17.68
N ALA A 217 -4.14 4.54 18.39
CA ALA A 217 -4.53 4.70 19.80
C ALA A 217 -3.33 4.92 20.75
N LEU A 218 -2.12 4.56 20.32
CA LEU A 218 -0.87 4.76 21.07
C LEU A 218 -0.18 6.08 20.73
N ILE A 219 -0.69 6.83 19.76
CA ILE A 219 -0.09 8.09 19.31
C ILE A 219 -0.77 9.27 19.99
N THR A 220 0.04 10.08 20.67
CA THR A 220 -0.36 11.46 21.02
C THR A 220 0.06 12.39 19.90
N TRP A 221 -0.92 12.92 19.16
CA TRP A 221 -0.67 13.86 18.08
C TRP A 221 -0.39 15.26 18.62
N ILE A 222 0.82 15.76 18.42
CA ILE A 222 1.17 17.19 18.59
C ILE A 222 0.61 17.98 17.41
N ALA A 223 0.79 17.45 16.19
CA ALA A 223 0.14 17.93 14.98
C ALA A 223 -0.15 16.73 14.07
N GLN A 224 -1.35 16.68 13.47
CA GLN A 224 -1.76 15.56 12.64
C GLN A 224 -1.31 15.66 11.18
N GLY A 225 -1.12 16.87 10.65
CA GLY A 225 -0.76 17.08 9.24
C GLY A 225 -1.76 16.42 8.27
N ALA A 226 -1.28 16.04 7.08
CA ALA A 226 -2.07 15.26 6.14
C ALA A 226 -1.94 13.76 6.44
N ILE A 227 -3.07 13.07 6.54
CA ILE A 227 -3.12 11.61 6.68
C ILE A 227 -4.04 11.03 5.59
N THR A 228 -3.52 10.11 4.78
CA THR A 228 -4.29 9.49 3.68
C THR A 228 -4.33 7.98 3.83
N GLY A 229 -5.51 7.47 4.18
CA GLY A 229 -5.77 6.04 4.35
C GLY A 229 -6.29 5.69 5.74
N PRO A 230 -6.61 4.41 5.97
CA PRO A 230 -7.20 3.96 7.22
C PRO A 230 -6.21 4.11 8.39
N ARG A 231 -6.76 4.31 9.59
CA ARG A 231 -6.02 4.36 10.86
C ARG A 231 -6.63 3.36 11.81
N ILE A 232 -5.79 2.51 12.41
CA ILE A 232 -6.21 1.52 13.41
C ILE A 232 -5.38 1.65 14.68
#